data_AF-A0A8J9REN5-F1
#
_entry.id   AF-A0A8J9REN5-F1
#
_cell.length_a   1.000
_cell.length_b   1.000
_cell.length_c   1.000
_cell.angle_alpha   90.00
_cell.angle_beta   90.00
_cell.angle_gamma   90.00
#
_symmetry.space_group_name_H-M   'P 1'
#
loop_
_entity.id
_entity.type
_entity.pdbx_description
1 polymer ?
#
loop_
_entity_poly.entity_id
_entity_poly.type
_entity_poly.pdbx_seq_one_letter_code
_entity_poly.pdbx_strand_id
1 'polypeptide(L)'
;MSAVVLTCQADFTKIESTLHAARRDIAKDGLGDSMPDEGKSVGDALRKKTAQLFAKIRLCTTTQKTEGKSTDEFDHDESESIASLEKENEQLQQEVIKAAERVAHLRTTVPEELLNRFKDMLESCRPSLQGEQFAVEHPGGAAAAAAAADTAMSPAPAELQSKFAAVTNDIPSLRAELEEALERLQRIVAAIDSEAEKKPPNTVERAFKPADSPAASGLPSPKLADAVSTGKIVTRRRIASHLRPVPYPMRDSS
;
A
#
# COMPACT_ATOMS: atom_id res chain seq x y z
N MET A 1 5.34 5.46 50.52
CA MET A 1 5.18 4.99 49.13
C MET A 1 6.52 4.46 48.68
N SER A 2 6.61 3.18 48.34
CA SER A 2 7.83 2.61 47.77
C SER A 2 7.94 3.14 46.34
N ALA A 3 8.96 3.96 46.07
CA ALA A 3 9.35 4.27 44.71
C ALA A 3 9.78 2.96 44.05
N VAL A 4 9.04 2.51 43.03
CA VAL A 4 9.43 1.35 42.23
C VAL A 4 10.57 1.84 41.33
N VAL A 5 11.79 1.61 41.78
CA VAL A 5 12.98 1.89 40.99
C VAL A 5 13.07 0.81 39.92
N LEU A 6 12.80 1.18 38.67
CA LEU A 6 13.01 0.30 37.50
C LEU A 6 14.51 0.25 37.22
N THR A 7 15.22 -0.63 37.94
CA THR A 7 16.69 -0.68 37.95
C THR A 7 17.29 -1.45 36.79
N CYS A 8 16.51 -2.26 36.07
CA CYS A 8 17.05 -3.10 35.00
C CYS A 8 16.30 -2.96 33.66
N GLN A 9 17.06 -3.02 32.57
CA GLN A 9 16.55 -2.94 31.19
C GLN A 9 15.53 -4.06 30.87
N ALA A 10 15.61 -5.18 31.60
CA ALA A 10 14.65 -6.28 31.50
C ALA A 10 13.25 -5.92 32.04
N ASP A 11 13.15 -5.01 33.02
CA ASP A 11 11.86 -4.55 33.51
C ASP A 11 11.17 -3.64 32.49
N PHE A 12 11.93 -2.81 31.78
CA PHE A 12 11.41 -1.98 30.69
C PHE A 12 10.88 -2.80 29.52
N THR A 13 11.63 -3.79 29.04
CA THR A 13 11.18 -4.64 27.94
C THR A 13 9.96 -5.50 28.33
N LYS A 14 9.85 -5.88 29.60
CA LYS A 14 8.67 -6.57 30.15
C LYS A 14 7.44 -5.66 30.22
N ILE A 15 7.61 -4.40 30.61
CA ILE A 15 6.53 -3.39 30.60
C ILE A 15 6.12 -3.06 29.15
N GLU A 16 7.07 -2.90 28.24
CA GLU A 16 6.82 -2.67 26.82
C GLU A 16 6.04 -3.83 26.20
N SER A 17 6.51 -5.07 26.38
CA SER A 17 5.85 -6.26 25.82
C SER A 17 4.44 -6.48 26.39
N THR A 18 4.23 -6.24 27.69
CA THR A 18 2.90 -6.35 28.32
C THR A 18 1.95 -5.25 27.85
N LEU A 19 2.43 -4.02 27.66
CA LEU A 19 1.62 -2.93 27.12
C LEU A 19 1.26 -3.16 25.64
N HIS A 20 2.21 -3.67 24.84
CA HIS A 20 1.96 -4.07 23.46
C HIS A 20 1.00 -5.26 23.35
N ALA A 21 0.99 -6.18 24.32
CA ALA A 21 0.03 -7.27 24.40
C ALA A 21 -1.38 -6.74 24.75
N ALA A 22 -1.52 -5.99 25.84
CA ALA A 22 -2.80 -5.41 26.26
C ALA A 22 -3.44 -4.54 25.18
N ARG A 23 -2.63 -3.84 24.40
CA ARG A 23 -3.09 -3.06 23.26
C ARG A 23 -3.62 -3.91 22.11
N ARG A 24 -2.96 -5.03 21.79
CA ARG A 24 -3.46 -5.96 20.76
C ARG A 24 -4.80 -6.54 21.19
N ASP A 25 -5.00 -6.74 22.48
CA ASP A 25 -6.26 -7.22 23.03
C ASP A 25 -7.35 -6.14 22.94
N ILE A 26 -7.05 -4.88 23.30
CA ILE A 26 -7.98 -3.74 23.11
C ILE A 26 -8.34 -3.53 21.63
N ALA A 27 -7.38 -3.70 20.72
CA ALA A 27 -7.64 -3.57 19.29
C ALA A 27 -8.48 -4.73 18.72
N LYS A 28 -8.46 -5.90 19.36
CA LYS A 28 -9.32 -7.05 19.01
C LYS A 28 -10.72 -6.91 19.61
N ASP A 29 -10.82 -6.43 20.85
CA ASP A 29 -12.09 -6.30 21.57
C ASP A 29 -12.87 -5.04 21.17
N GLY A 30 -12.18 -3.98 20.74
CA GLY A 30 -12.76 -2.68 20.36
C GLY A 30 -13.19 -2.57 18.89
N LEU A 31 -12.96 -3.59 18.06
CA LEU A 31 -13.32 -3.60 16.64
C LEU A 31 -14.73 -4.20 16.41
N GLY A 32 -15.69 -3.76 17.22
CA GLY A 32 -17.11 -3.95 16.91
C GLY A 32 -17.54 -2.94 15.84
N ASP A 33 -17.55 -3.37 14.59
CA ASP A 33 -18.31 -2.80 13.46
C ASP A 33 -18.26 -1.27 13.22
N SER A 34 -17.15 -0.61 13.59
CA SER A 34 -16.90 0.79 13.23
C SER A 34 -15.94 0.89 12.04
N MET A 35 -16.30 1.76 11.08
CA MET A 35 -15.57 2.07 9.83
C MET A 35 -14.04 1.88 9.91
N PRO A 36 -13.43 1.16 8.94
CA PRO A 36 -12.03 0.72 9.00
C PRO A 36 -10.99 1.84 8.97
N ASP A 37 -11.39 3.09 8.69
CA ASP A 37 -10.47 4.23 8.53
C ASP A 37 -10.21 4.98 9.85
N GLU A 38 -11.26 5.20 10.66
CA GLU A 38 -11.13 5.88 11.95
C GLU A 38 -10.38 5.02 13.00
N GLY A 39 -10.61 3.71 12.99
CA GLY A 39 -9.91 2.77 13.87
C GLY A 39 -8.40 2.72 13.62
N LYS A 40 -7.96 2.92 12.37
CA LYS A 40 -6.54 2.99 12.01
C LYS A 40 -5.90 4.27 12.54
N SER A 41 -6.55 5.42 12.32
CA SER A 41 -6.09 6.73 12.80
C SER A 41 -5.95 6.79 14.33
N VAL A 42 -6.95 6.29 15.07
CA VAL A 42 -6.88 6.19 16.55
C VAL A 42 -5.79 5.22 16.98
N GLY A 43 -5.61 4.11 16.26
CA GLY A 43 -4.50 3.19 16.45
C GLY A 43 -3.13 3.87 16.27
N ASP A 44 -2.94 4.63 15.21
CA ASP A 44 -1.69 5.36 14.95
C ASP A 44 -1.41 6.43 16.01
N ALA A 45 -2.43 7.19 16.41
CA ALA A 45 -2.32 8.15 17.50
C ALA A 45 -1.90 7.50 18.82
N LEU A 46 -2.48 6.33 19.14
CA LEU A 46 -2.12 5.57 20.33
C LEU A 46 -0.70 4.99 20.23
N ARG A 47 -0.25 4.56 19.04
CA ARG A 47 1.16 4.15 18.75
C ARG A 47 2.10 5.29 19.08
N LYS A 48 1.84 6.47 18.53
CA LYS A 48 2.68 7.66 18.70
C LYS A 48 2.76 8.09 20.16
N LYS A 49 1.62 8.17 20.87
CA LYS A 49 1.59 8.53 22.30
C LYS A 49 2.32 7.53 23.19
N THR A 50 2.20 6.23 22.90
CA THR A 50 2.88 5.17 23.66
C THR A 50 4.39 5.23 23.45
N ALA A 51 4.85 5.39 22.20
CA ALA A 51 6.26 5.56 21.89
C ALA A 51 6.84 6.82 22.56
N GLN A 52 6.10 7.93 22.53
CA GLN A 52 6.50 9.16 23.21
C GLN A 52 6.58 8.99 24.72
N LEU A 53 5.67 8.23 25.34
CA LEU A 53 5.72 7.92 26.76
C LEU A 53 6.96 7.09 27.11
N PHE A 54 7.27 6.04 26.33
CA PHE A 54 8.48 5.25 26.55
C PHE A 54 9.75 6.06 26.34
N ALA A 55 9.80 6.93 25.34
CA ALA A 55 10.93 7.84 25.14
C ALA A 55 11.13 8.77 26.35
N LYS A 56 10.04 9.34 26.90
CA LYS A 56 10.10 10.17 28.12
C LYS A 56 10.53 9.36 29.34
N ILE A 57 9.99 8.16 29.53
CA ILE A 57 10.39 7.27 30.64
C ILE A 57 11.88 6.93 30.52
N ARG A 58 12.36 6.57 29.32
CA ARG A 58 13.79 6.33 29.06
C ARG A 58 14.61 7.56 29.41
N LEU A 59 14.28 8.74 28.90
CA LEU A 59 14.97 10.00 29.20
C LEU A 59 15.03 10.32 30.71
N CYS A 60 13.92 10.15 31.42
CA CYS A 60 13.86 10.38 32.87
C CYS A 60 14.65 9.31 33.68
N THR A 61 14.82 8.11 33.14
CA THR A 61 15.55 7.02 33.81
C THR A 61 17.04 6.99 33.44
N THR A 62 17.42 7.47 32.25
CA THR A 62 18.82 7.62 31.83
C THR A 62 19.46 8.83 32.52
N THR A 63 18.75 9.95 32.66
CA THR A 63 19.23 11.12 33.41
C THR A 63 19.51 10.84 34.89
N GLN A 64 18.87 9.82 35.50
CA GLN A 64 19.24 9.34 36.84
C GLN A 64 20.46 8.40 36.86
N LYS A 65 20.85 7.82 35.71
CA LYS A 65 21.94 6.84 35.59
C LYS A 65 23.25 7.45 35.08
N THR A 66 23.22 8.67 34.54
CA THR A 66 24.36 9.31 33.86
C THR A 66 24.96 10.51 34.59
N GLU A 67 24.75 10.69 35.89
CA GLU A 67 25.54 11.67 36.67
C GLU A 67 27.02 11.27 36.87
N GLY A 68 27.56 10.27 36.15
CA GLY A 68 28.93 9.81 36.39
C GLY A 68 29.66 9.04 35.29
N LYS A 69 29.27 9.09 34.02
CA LYS A 69 30.11 8.46 32.97
C LYS A 69 29.96 9.15 31.61
N SER A 70 31.08 9.71 31.16
CA SER A 70 31.34 10.47 29.95
C SER A 70 30.69 9.90 28.68
N THR A 71 29.70 10.63 28.17
CA THR A 71 29.06 10.50 26.85
C THR A 71 29.76 11.43 25.86
N ASP A 72 30.93 11.03 25.35
CA ASP A 72 31.60 11.79 24.28
C ASP A 72 31.92 10.92 23.04
N GLU A 73 31.93 9.59 23.15
CA GLU A 73 32.34 8.72 22.02
C GLU A 73 31.19 8.04 21.27
N PHE A 74 29.97 7.97 21.81
CA PHE A 74 28.84 7.26 21.16
C PHE A 74 27.90 8.17 20.35
N ASP A 75 27.96 9.48 20.56
CA ASP A 75 27.04 10.44 19.91
C ASP A 75 27.50 10.86 18.50
N HIS A 76 28.76 10.64 18.14
CA HIS A 76 29.31 11.05 16.84
C HIS A 76 28.88 10.10 15.70
N ASP A 77 28.92 8.78 15.92
CA ASP A 77 28.55 7.78 14.90
C ASP A 77 27.05 7.84 14.53
N GLU A 78 26.17 8.07 15.51
CA GLU A 78 24.73 8.25 15.25
C GLU A 78 24.45 9.56 14.52
N SER A 79 25.17 10.64 14.85
CA SER A 79 25.03 11.94 14.20
C SER A 79 25.45 11.89 12.73
N GLU A 80 26.53 11.18 12.39
CA GLU A 80 26.97 11.00 11.00
C GLU A 80 25.99 10.13 10.19
N SER A 81 25.43 9.09 10.81
CA SER A 81 24.42 8.24 10.17
C SER A 81 23.13 9.02 9.87
N ILE A 82 22.67 9.85 10.81
CA ILE A 82 21.49 10.70 10.62
C ILE A 82 21.74 11.72 9.48
N ALA A 83 22.90 12.38 9.47
CA ALA A 83 23.25 13.34 8.43
C ALA A 83 23.32 12.70 7.02
N SER A 84 23.80 11.46 6.94
CA SER A 84 23.79 10.69 5.69
C SER A 84 22.37 10.38 5.20
N LEU A 85 21.47 9.97 6.10
CA LEU A 85 20.06 9.67 5.77
C LEU A 85 19.27 10.93 5.40
N GLU A 86 19.56 12.06 6.01
CA GLU A 86 18.98 13.36 5.63
C GLU A 86 19.39 13.74 4.21
N LYS A 87 20.68 13.60 3.89
CA LYS A 87 21.19 13.86 2.53
C LYS A 87 20.57 12.93 1.48
N GLU A 88 20.40 11.65 1.79
CA GLU A 88 19.74 10.69 0.90
C GLU A 88 18.26 11.05 0.70
N ASN A 89 17.56 11.45 1.76
CA ASN A 89 16.17 11.93 1.65
C ASN A 89 16.06 13.18 0.77
N GLU A 90 16.97 14.14 0.92
CA GLU A 90 17.01 15.33 0.06
C GLU A 90 17.23 14.96 -1.42
N GLN A 91 18.12 14.01 -1.70
CA GLN A 91 18.36 13.51 -3.06
C GLN A 91 17.11 12.85 -3.64
N LEU A 92 16.48 11.95 -2.88
CA LEU A 92 15.25 11.27 -3.31
C LEU A 92 14.11 12.27 -3.53
N GLN A 93 13.97 13.28 -2.66
CA GLN A 93 12.98 14.35 -2.85
C GLN A 93 13.23 15.12 -4.14
N GLN A 94 14.48 15.47 -4.44
CA GLN A 94 14.83 16.13 -5.70
C GLN A 94 14.56 15.24 -6.91
N GLU A 95 14.83 13.94 -6.83
CA GLU A 95 14.54 12.99 -7.91
C GLU A 95 13.04 12.86 -8.16
N VAL A 96 12.24 12.79 -7.10
CA VAL A 96 10.77 12.76 -7.19
C VAL A 96 10.24 14.03 -7.83
N ILE A 97 10.75 15.21 -7.45
CA ILE A 97 10.37 16.49 -8.07
C ILE A 97 10.72 16.49 -9.56
N LYS A 98 11.95 16.13 -9.93
CA LYS A 98 12.39 16.03 -11.34
C LYS A 98 11.57 15.02 -12.14
N ALA A 99 11.16 13.91 -11.53
CA ALA A 99 10.30 12.92 -12.17
C ALA A 99 8.88 13.47 -12.37
N ALA A 100 8.33 14.14 -11.37
CA ALA A 100 7.01 14.78 -11.43
C ALA A 100 6.95 15.87 -12.51
N GLU A 101 7.98 16.71 -12.61
CA GLU A 101 8.12 17.73 -13.66
C GLU A 101 8.17 17.11 -15.05
N ARG A 102 8.95 16.03 -15.23
CA ARG A 102 8.97 15.28 -16.50
C ARG A 102 7.59 14.75 -16.86
N VAL A 103 6.91 14.10 -15.92
CA VAL A 103 5.55 13.58 -16.16
C VAL A 103 4.57 14.70 -16.49
N ALA A 104 4.64 15.83 -15.80
CA ALA A 104 3.80 16.99 -16.09
C ALA A 104 4.04 17.52 -17.52
N HIS A 105 5.31 17.64 -17.92
CA HIS A 105 5.68 18.05 -19.28
C HIS A 105 5.18 17.07 -20.34
N LEU A 106 5.40 15.76 -20.14
CA LEU A 106 4.91 14.70 -21.03
C LEU A 106 3.38 14.71 -21.15
N ARG A 107 2.64 14.99 -20.07
CA ARG A 107 1.18 15.09 -20.08
C ARG A 107 0.67 16.26 -20.91
N THR A 108 1.46 17.33 -21.06
CA THR A 108 1.09 18.47 -21.91
C THR A 108 1.52 18.26 -23.35
N THR A 109 2.72 17.75 -23.60
CA THR A 109 3.30 17.69 -24.94
C THR A 109 2.81 16.50 -25.76
N VAL A 110 2.74 15.30 -25.16
CA VAL A 110 2.41 14.07 -25.90
C VAL A 110 1.00 14.13 -26.52
N PRO A 111 -0.05 14.61 -25.83
CA PRO A 111 -1.36 14.74 -26.45
C PRO A 111 -1.37 15.70 -27.64
N GLU A 112 -0.67 16.84 -27.53
CA GLU A 112 -0.59 17.82 -28.62
C GLU A 112 0.16 17.25 -29.84
N GLU A 113 1.29 16.58 -29.62
CA GLU A 113 2.05 15.92 -30.69
C GLU A 113 1.24 14.82 -31.38
N LEU A 114 0.51 14.01 -30.60
CA LEU A 114 -0.36 12.97 -31.14
C LEU A 114 -1.50 13.59 -31.96
N LEU A 115 -2.16 14.62 -31.45
CA LEU A 115 -3.24 15.31 -32.17
C LEU A 115 -2.76 15.89 -33.50
N ASN A 116 -1.59 16.51 -33.53
CA ASN A 116 -0.99 17.03 -34.76
C ASN A 116 -0.69 15.91 -35.75
N ARG A 117 -0.08 14.80 -35.30
CA ARG A 117 0.18 13.64 -36.18
C ARG A 117 -1.10 13.01 -36.72
N PHE A 118 -2.13 12.86 -35.88
CA PHE A 118 -3.42 12.34 -36.34
C PHE A 118 -4.11 13.30 -37.30
N LYS A 119 -4.02 14.61 -37.07
CA LYS A 119 -4.55 15.62 -37.99
C LYS A 119 -3.88 15.52 -39.35
N ASP A 120 -2.56 15.44 -39.42
CA ASP A 120 -1.81 15.32 -40.66
C ASP A 120 -2.16 14.02 -41.42
N MET A 121 -2.25 12.90 -40.69
CA MET A 121 -2.70 11.63 -41.29
C MET A 121 -4.13 11.72 -41.83
N LEU A 122 -5.05 12.30 -41.06
CA LEU A 122 -6.45 12.46 -41.49
C LEU A 122 -6.58 13.42 -42.66
N GLU A 123 -5.78 14.49 -42.72
CA GLU A 123 -5.72 15.40 -43.87
C GLU A 123 -5.20 14.68 -45.12
N SER A 124 -4.18 13.82 -44.99
CA SER A 124 -3.68 13.02 -46.12
C SER A 124 -4.67 11.94 -46.61
N CYS A 125 -5.50 11.41 -45.72
CA CYS A 125 -6.56 10.45 -46.04
C CYS A 125 -7.87 11.12 -46.47
N ARG A 126 -7.98 12.45 -46.34
CA ARG A 126 -9.17 13.18 -46.76
C ARG A 126 -9.19 13.19 -48.30
N PRO A 127 -10.17 12.55 -48.95
CA PRO A 127 -10.31 12.67 -50.40
C PRO A 127 -10.44 14.16 -50.73
N SER A 128 -9.57 14.66 -51.60
CA SER A 128 -9.62 16.06 -52.03
C SER A 128 -10.97 16.28 -52.71
N LEU A 129 -11.87 16.99 -52.04
CA LEU A 129 -13.02 17.63 -52.68
C LEU A 129 -12.51 18.82 -53.50
N GLN A 130 -11.65 18.54 -54.49
CA GLN A 130 -11.42 19.44 -55.59
C GLN A 130 -12.43 19.09 -56.67
N GLY A 131 -13.45 19.94 -56.77
CA GLY A 131 -14.31 20.00 -57.94
C GLY A 131 -15.76 19.64 -57.69
N GLU A 132 -16.41 20.27 -56.70
CA GLU A 132 -17.85 20.55 -56.81
C GLU A 132 -18.21 21.64 -55.78
N GLN A 133 -17.90 22.88 -56.16
CA GLN A 133 -18.77 23.98 -55.78
C GLN A 133 -20.13 23.64 -56.40
N PHE A 134 -20.97 22.95 -55.64
CA PHE A 134 -22.39 22.81 -55.91
C PHE A 134 -23.00 24.22 -55.91
N ALA A 135 -22.95 24.85 -57.08
CA ALA A 135 -23.89 25.87 -57.49
C ALA A 135 -25.27 25.21 -57.51
N VAL A 136 -25.95 25.23 -56.37
CA VAL A 136 -27.39 25.00 -56.31
C VAL A 136 -28.02 26.37 -56.11
N GLU A 137 -28.41 27.01 -57.22
CA GLU A 137 -29.81 27.35 -57.50
C GLU A 137 -30.04 27.46 -59.01
N HIS A 138 -31.14 26.82 -59.45
CA HIS A 138 -31.75 26.70 -60.79
C HIS A 138 -32.14 28.06 -61.46
N PRO A 139 -32.83 28.09 -62.63
CA PRO A 139 -32.52 27.51 -63.94
C PRO A 139 -32.63 28.58 -65.05
N GLY A 140 -31.83 28.52 -66.12
CA GLY A 140 -32.15 29.31 -67.31
C GLY A 140 -31.03 29.45 -68.34
N GLY A 141 -31.20 28.77 -69.47
CA GLY A 141 -30.61 29.22 -70.73
C GLY A 141 -29.46 28.36 -71.26
N ALA A 142 -29.85 27.38 -72.07
CA ALA A 142 -29.28 27.06 -73.37
C ALA A 142 -27.77 26.78 -73.53
N ALA A 143 -27.55 25.54 -73.99
CA ALA A 143 -26.57 25.14 -75.01
C ALA A 143 -25.07 25.21 -74.63
N ALA A 144 -24.43 24.04 -74.53
CA ALA A 144 -23.76 23.40 -75.67
C ALA A 144 -22.94 22.17 -75.25
N ALA A 145 -22.96 21.15 -76.11
CA ALA A 145 -21.94 20.10 -76.32
C ALA A 145 -21.54 19.23 -75.10
N ALA A 146 -22.03 18.00 -74.98
CA ALA A 146 -21.54 16.79 -75.68
C ALA A 146 -20.08 16.39 -75.34
N ALA A 147 -19.95 15.13 -74.91
CA ALA A 147 -18.74 14.35 -74.59
C ALA A 147 -18.10 14.68 -73.23
N ALA A 148 -17.77 13.75 -72.34
CA ALA A 148 -17.46 12.34 -72.52
C ALA A 148 -17.87 11.52 -71.28
N ALA A 149 -18.11 10.23 -71.53
CA ALA A 149 -18.30 9.23 -70.51
C ALA A 149 -17.06 9.11 -69.61
N ASP A 150 -17.22 9.32 -68.30
CA ASP A 150 -16.25 8.86 -67.30
C ASP A 150 -16.94 7.92 -66.31
N THR A 151 -17.23 6.72 -66.81
CA THR A 151 -17.33 5.50 -66.00
C THR A 151 -15.95 5.21 -65.42
N ALA A 152 -15.59 5.86 -64.32
CA ALA A 152 -14.40 5.50 -63.54
C ALA A 152 -14.62 4.10 -62.95
N MET A 153 -13.86 3.15 -63.49
CA MET A 153 -13.96 1.72 -63.23
C MET A 153 -13.87 1.39 -61.74
N SER A 154 -14.92 0.74 -61.24
CA SER A 154 -14.85 -0.15 -60.08
C SER A 154 -13.61 -1.07 -60.24
N PRO A 155 -12.83 -1.34 -59.18
CA PRO A 155 -11.78 -2.35 -59.26
C PRO A 155 -12.39 -3.65 -59.80
N ALA A 156 -11.68 -4.30 -60.71
CA ALA A 156 -12.17 -5.52 -61.36
C ALA A 156 -12.60 -6.52 -60.27
N PRO A 157 -13.74 -7.22 -60.43
CA PRO A 157 -14.29 -8.09 -59.38
C PRO A 157 -13.29 -9.17 -58.91
N ALA A 158 -12.33 -9.55 -59.75
CA ALA A 158 -11.24 -10.45 -59.41
C ALA A 158 -10.26 -9.88 -58.37
N GLU A 159 -9.96 -8.58 -58.38
CA GLU A 159 -9.09 -7.94 -57.39
C GLU A 159 -9.76 -7.79 -56.03
N LEU A 160 -11.08 -7.58 -56.02
CA LEU A 160 -11.86 -7.59 -54.78
C LEU A 160 -11.92 -9.00 -54.19
N GLN A 161 -12.09 -10.02 -55.02
CA GLN A 161 -12.08 -11.42 -54.59
C GLN A 161 -10.69 -11.83 -54.06
N SER A 162 -9.60 -11.38 -54.67
CA SER A 162 -8.24 -11.70 -54.19
C SER A 162 -7.95 -11.03 -52.84
N LYS A 163 -8.36 -9.77 -52.65
CA LYS A 163 -8.24 -9.08 -51.36
C LYS A 163 -9.10 -9.73 -50.28
N PHE A 164 -10.33 -10.13 -50.62
CA PHE A 164 -11.20 -10.83 -49.68
C PHE A 164 -10.61 -12.18 -49.29
N ALA A 165 -10.08 -12.94 -50.24
CA ALA A 165 -9.39 -14.21 -49.97
C ALA A 165 -8.15 -14.00 -49.09
N ALA A 166 -7.33 -12.98 -49.36
CA ALA A 166 -6.17 -12.64 -48.53
C ALA A 166 -6.58 -12.34 -47.08
N VAL A 167 -7.55 -11.44 -46.88
CA VAL A 167 -8.06 -11.10 -45.54
C VAL A 167 -8.67 -12.33 -44.86
N THR A 168 -9.38 -13.18 -45.59
CA THR A 168 -9.98 -14.41 -45.02
C THR A 168 -8.91 -15.42 -44.58
N ASN A 169 -7.77 -15.46 -45.28
CA ASN A 169 -6.62 -16.30 -44.92
C ASN A 169 -5.83 -15.73 -43.73
N ASP A 170 -5.90 -14.42 -43.48
CA ASP A 170 -5.25 -13.76 -42.34
C ASP A 170 -6.08 -13.88 -41.03
N ILE A 171 -7.40 -14.12 -41.13
CA ILE A 171 -8.26 -14.25 -39.94
C ILE A 171 -7.82 -15.40 -39.00
N PRO A 172 -7.47 -16.61 -39.49
CA PRO A 172 -6.98 -17.69 -38.63
C PRO A 172 -5.68 -17.36 -37.87
N SER A 173 -4.73 -16.65 -38.49
CA SER A 173 -3.48 -16.27 -37.81
C SER A 173 -3.75 -15.22 -36.73
N LEU A 174 -4.58 -14.21 -37.03
CA LEU A 174 -5.04 -13.23 -36.05
C LEU A 174 -5.76 -13.88 -34.86
N ARG A 175 -6.56 -14.92 -35.11
CA ARG A 175 -7.21 -15.68 -34.04
C ARG A 175 -6.20 -16.43 -33.17
N ALA A 176 -5.20 -17.07 -33.78
CA ALA A 176 -4.15 -17.77 -33.04
C ALA A 176 -3.31 -16.80 -32.18
N GLU A 177 -2.98 -15.61 -32.71
CA GLU A 177 -2.26 -14.58 -31.94
C GLU A 177 -3.08 -14.06 -30.75
N LEU A 178 -4.39 -13.88 -30.93
CA LEU A 178 -5.30 -13.48 -29.86
C LEU A 178 -5.42 -14.56 -28.78
N GLU A 179 -5.55 -15.83 -29.17
CA GLU A 179 -5.60 -16.96 -28.23
C GLU A 179 -4.29 -17.05 -27.43
N GLU A 180 -3.14 -16.90 -28.08
CA GLU A 180 -1.84 -16.91 -27.40
C GLU A 180 -1.67 -15.71 -26.44
N ALA A 181 -2.14 -14.52 -26.83
CA ALA A 181 -2.16 -13.34 -25.97
C ALA A 181 -3.06 -13.54 -24.73
N LEU A 182 -4.22 -14.17 -24.91
CA LEU A 182 -5.13 -14.52 -23.82
C LEU A 182 -4.50 -15.54 -22.86
N GLU A 183 -3.83 -16.58 -23.37
CA GLU A 183 -3.11 -17.54 -22.53
C GLU A 183 -1.98 -16.90 -21.72
N ARG A 184 -1.25 -15.93 -22.31
CA ARG A 184 -0.22 -15.16 -21.58
C ARG A 184 -0.86 -14.33 -20.47
N LEU A 185 -1.98 -13.67 -20.75
CA LEU A 185 -2.68 -12.85 -19.76
C LEU A 185 -3.25 -13.72 -18.63
N GLN A 186 -3.83 -14.87 -18.94
CA GLN A 186 -4.28 -15.84 -17.94
C GLN A 186 -3.14 -16.32 -17.05
N ARG A 187 -1.96 -16.60 -17.62
CA ARG A 187 -0.76 -16.95 -16.84
C ARG A 187 -0.31 -15.83 -15.92
N ILE A 188 -0.35 -14.58 -16.38
CA ILE A 188 0.01 -13.40 -15.56
C ILE A 188 -1.00 -13.22 -14.43
N VAL A 189 -2.31 -13.32 -14.71
CA VAL A 189 -3.36 -13.24 -13.69
C VAL A 189 -3.18 -14.34 -12.65
N ALA A 190 -2.99 -15.60 -13.07
CA ALA A 190 -2.71 -16.70 -12.15
C ALA A 190 -1.43 -16.48 -11.32
N ALA A 191 -0.40 -15.90 -11.90
CA ALA A 191 0.82 -15.55 -11.19
C ALA A 191 0.58 -14.44 -10.13
N ILE A 192 -0.16 -13.39 -10.48
CA ILE A 192 -0.54 -12.29 -9.59
C ILE A 192 -1.42 -12.81 -8.45
N ASP A 193 -2.43 -13.65 -8.75
CA ASP A 193 -3.28 -14.25 -7.74
C ASP A 193 -2.47 -15.13 -6.79
N SER A 194 -1.51 -15.90 -7.31
CA SER A 194 -0.59 -16.70 -6.47
C SER A 194 0.39 -15.85 -5.65
N GLU A 195 0.72 -14.65 -6.12
CA GLU A 195 1.56 -13.68 -5.40
C GLU A 195 0.75 -12.94 -4.34
N ALA A 196 -0.52 -12.64 -4.59
CA ALA A 196 -1.46 -12.08 -3.63
C ALA A 196 -1.78 -13.08 -2.49
N GLU A 197 -1.87 -14.38 -2.80
CA GLU A 197 -2.00 -15.43 -1.79
C GLU A 197 -0.70 -15.69 -1.01
N LYS A 198 0.46 -15.40 -1.60
CA LYS A 198 1.74 -15.43 -0.89
C LYS A 198 1.84 -14.20 0.00
N LYS A 199 1.50 -14.39 1.28
CA LYS A 199 1.73 -13.40 2.35
C LYS A 199 3.14 -12.79 2.20
N PRO A 200 3.28 -11.46 2.32
CA PRO A 200 4.52 -10.75 2.02
C PRO A 200 5.69 -11.33 2.84
N PRO A 201 6.89 -11.44 2.24
CA PRO A 201 8.08 -12.01 2.86
C PRO A 201 8.62 -11.06 3.94
N ASN A 202 7.89 -10.96 5.06
CA ASN A 202 8.28 -10.47 6.38
C ASN A 202 7.08 -10.41 7.35
N THR A 203 6.06 -11.25 7.17
CA THR A 203 5.01 -11.44 8.17
C THR A 203 5.27 -12.71 8.97
N VAL A 204 5.28 -12.55 10.29
CA VAL A 204 5.72 -13.48 11.35
C VAL A 204 4.95 -14.81 11.42
N GLU A 205 4.09 -15.10 10.44
CA GLU A 205 3.18 -16.24 10.46
C GLU A 205 3.82 -17.55 10.00
N ARG A 206 5.04 -17.52 9.45
CA ARG A 206 5.81 -18.75 9.21
C ARG A 206 6.22 -19.48 10.50
N ALA A 207 6.08 -18.85 11.68
CA ALA A 207 6.27 -19.52 12.97
C ALA A 207 5.02 -20.27 13.48
N PHE A 208 3.86 -20.14 12.81
CA PHE A 208 2.58 -20.69 13.30
C PHE A 208 1.83 -21.52 12.25
N LYS A 209 2.54 -22.25 11.38
CA LYS A 209 1.93 -23.43 10.77
C LYS A 209 2.20 -24.62 11.68
N PRO A 210 1.22 -25.11 12.46
CA PRO A 210 1.35 -26.42 13.08
C PRO A 210 1.43 -27.43 11.94
N ALA A 211 2.59 -28.06 11.78
CA ALA A 211 2.66 -29.29 11.03
C ALA A 211 1.70 -30.28 11.67
N ASP A 212 0.88 -30.91 10.84
CA ASP A 212 0.10 -32.09 11.19
C ASP A 212 0.99 -33.11 11.91
N SER A 213 0.89 -33.12 13.24
CA SER A 213 1.50 -34.11 14.11
C SER A 213 0.39 -34.63 15.02
N PRO A 214 0.07 -35.95 14.98
CA PRO A 214 -1.01 -36.52 15.75
C PRO A 214 -0.55 -36.69 17.20
N ALA A 215 -0.62 -35.62 17.98
CA ALA A 215 -0.47 -35.66 19.44
C ALA A 215 -1.58 -34.81 20.09
N ALA A 216 -2.82 -35.15 19.77
CA ALA A 216 -3.96 -34.80 20.58
C ALA A 216 -3.89 -35.58 21.91
N SER A 217 -3.46 -34.92 22.98
CA SER A 217 -3.95 -35.24 24.32
C SER A 217 -3.97 -33.97 25.18
N GLY A 218 -5.12 -33.30 25.17
CA GLY A 218 -5.43 -32.23 26.11
C GLY A 218 -5.63 -32.78 27.53
N LEU A 219 -4.57 -32.77 28.32
CA LEU A 219 -4.68 -32.88 29.77
C LEU A 219 -3.96 -31.70 30.43
N PRO A 220 -4.64 -30.89 31.25
CA PRO A 220 -3.99 -29.86 32.04
C PRO A 220 -3.05 -30.54 33.05
N SER A 221 -1.87 -29.94 33.25
CA SER A 221 -0.85 -30.47 34.17
C SER A 221 -1.43 -30.83 35.55
N PRO A 222 -0.98 -31.93 36.20
CA PRO A 222 -1.61 -32.49 37.41
C PRO A 222 -1.75 -31.49 38.56
N LYS A 223 -0.82 -30.54 38.66
CA LYS A 223 -0.84 -29.48 39.70
C LYS A 223 -1.99 -28.48 39.54
N LEU A 224 -2.50 -28.30 38.32
CA LEU A 224 -3.65 -27.44 38.04
C LEU A 224 -4.98 -28.16 38.34
N ALA A 225 -5.05 -29.47 38.13
CA ALA A 225 -6.22 -30.28 38.47
C ALA A 225 -6.45 -30.31 40.01
N ASP A 226 -5.37 -30.44 40.79
CA ASP A 226 -5.45 -30.42 42.26
C ASP A 226 -5.83 -29.04 42.83
N ALA A 227 -5.40 -27.95 42.18
CA ALA A 227 -5.75 -26.59 42.61
C ALA A 227 -7.23 -26.24 42.34
N VAL A 228 -7.81 -26.82 41.29
CA VAL A 228 -9.23 -26.68 40.95
C VAL A 228 -10.10 -27.54 41.87
N SER A 229 -9.70 -28.78 42.16
CA SER A 229 -10.46 -29.67 43.05
C SER A 229 -10.46 -29.22 44.52
N THR A 230 -9.36 -28.60 44.98
CA THR A 230 -9.23 -28.13 46.37
C THR A 230 -9.76 -26.72 46.60
N GLY A 231 -10.21 -26.01 45.56
CA GLY A 231 -10.83 -24.67 45.65
C GLY A 231 -9.93 -23.57 46.22
N LYS A 232 -8.65 -23.85 46.49
CA LYS A 232 -7.69 -22.92 47.09
C LYS A 232 -6.87 -22.23 46.00
N ILE A 233 -7.56 -21.47 45.15
CA ILE A 233 -6.89 -20.51 44.26
C ILE A 233 -6.62 -19.25 45.09
N VAL A 234 -5.40 -19.12 45.61
CA VAL A 234 -4.97 -17.94 46.38
C VAL A 234 -4.81 -16.75 45.42
N THR A 235 -5.91 -16.05 45.16
CA THR A 235 -5.86 -14.75 44.49
C THR A 235 -5.49 -13.67 45.51
N ARG A 236 -4.41 -12.91 45.24
CA ARG A 236 -3.85 -11.82 46.06
C ARG A 236 -4.83 -10.65 46.38
N ARG A 237 -6.13 -10.77 46.07
CA ARG A 237 -7.10 -9.67 46.07
C ARG A 237 -7.91 -9.50 47.37
N ARG A 238 -7.83 -10.41 48.34
CA ARG A 238 -8.70 -10.39 49.55
C ARG A 238 -8.09 -9.78 50.83
N ILE A 239 -6.91 -9.15 50.79
CA ILE A 239 -6.26 -8.62 52.01
C ILE A 239 -6.58 -7.12 52.27
N ALA A 240 -7.34 -6.46 51.39
CA ALA A 240 -7.54 -5.01 51.46
C ALA A 240 -8.68 -4.55 52.39
N SER A 241 -9.51 -5.45 52.94
CA SER A 241 -10.70 -5.05 53.73
C SER A 241 -10.44 -4.78 55.22
N HIS A 242 -9.21 -4.94 55.71
CA HIS A 242 -8.88 -4.75 57.14
C HIS A 242 -7.87 -3.64 57.43
N LEU A 243 -7.40 -2.91 56.42
CA LEU A 243 -6.48 -1.79 56.64
C LEU A 243 -7.28 -0.50 56.77
N ARG A 244 -7.46 -0.01 58.00
CA ARG A 244 -7.92 1.36 58.25
C ARG A 244 -6.81 2.33 57.80
N PRO A 245 -7.13 3.39 57.05
CA PRO A 245 -6.13 4.41 56.68
C PRO A 245 -5.63 5.12 57.94
N VAL A 246 -4.30 5.19 58.09
CA VAL A 246 -3.64 5.99 59.13
C VAL A 246 -3.60 7.46 58.67
N PRO A 247 -4.11 8.43 59.45
CA PRO A 247 -4.02 9.84 59.09
C PRO A 247 -2.57 10.33 59.22
N TYR A 248 -2.07 10.98 58.16
CA TYR A 248 -0.75 11.60 58.14
C TYR A 248 -0.73 12.89 58.98
N PRO A 249 0.30 13.13 59.83
CA PRO A 249 0.47 14.43 60.46
C PRO A 249 0.96 15.43 59.41
N MET A 250 0.21 16.51 59.22
CA MET A 250 0.67 17.69 58.51
C MET A 250 1.81 18.30 59.33
N ARG A 251 2.99 18.46 58.72
CA ARG A 251 4.09 19.21 59.36
C ARG A 251 3.69 20.67 59.42
N ASP A 252 3.54 21.19 60.63
CA ASP A 252 3.43 22.62 60.87
C ASP A 252 4.73 23.30 60.40
N SER A 253 4.54 24.29 59.53
CA SER A 253 5.59 25.19 59.07
C SER A 253 5.84 26.27 60.13
N SER A 254 7.02 26.24 60.73
CA SER A 254 7.62 27.36 61.45
C SER A 254 9.09 27.46 61.11
#